data_AF-A0A182TBM4-F1
#
_entry.id   AF-A0A182TBM4-F1
#
_cell.length_a   1.000
_cell.length_b   1.000
_cell.length_c   1.000
_cell.angle_alpha   90.00
_cell.angle_beta   90.00
_cell.angle_gamma   90.00
#
_symmetry.space_group_name_H-M   'P 1'
#
loop_
_entity.id
_entity.type
_entity.pdbx_description
1 polymer ?
#
loop_
_entity_poly.entity_id
_entity_poly.type
_entity_poly.pdbx_seq_one_letter_code
_entity_poly.pdbx_strand_id
1 'polypeptide(L)'
;MPTMVVCYNRGCGQSFDPQNNNEDCVHHPGVPFFHDAYKGWSCCNKKSVDFTEFLNIKGCTRGLHSNEKPPEPEKRKEDSSLTEDARLRQR
;
A
#
# COMPACT_ATOMS: atom_id res chain seq x y z
N MET A 1 -6.59 -30.41 10.96
CA MET A 1 -6.11 -29.14 11.56
C MET A 1 -6.18 -28.09 10.47
N PRO A 2 -6.94 -27.00 10.63
CA PRO A 2 -6.97 -25.95 9.62
C PRO A 2 -5.60 -25.30 9.51
N THR A 3 -5.07 -25.21 8.29
CA THR A 3 -3.84 -24.49 8.00
C THR A 3 -4.17 -23.01 7.93
N MET A 4 -3.93 -22.30 9.03
CA MET A 4 -4.02 -20.83 9.06
C MET A 4 -3.02 -20.24 8.06
N VAL A 5 -3.49 -19.33 7.21
CA VAL A 5 -2.65 -18.60 6.27
C VAL A 5 -2.69 -17.11 6.57
N VAL A 6 -1.60 -16.41 6.27
CA VAL A 6 -1.53 -14.96 6.48
C VAL A 6 -2.20 -14.23 5.32
N CYS A 7 -3.06 -13.26 5.65
CA CYS A 7 -3.67 -12.36 4.69
C CYS A 7 -2.65 -11.37 4.15
N TYR A 8 -2.51 -11.33 2.83
CA TYR A 8 -1.60 -10.42 2.13
C TYR A 8 -2.27 -9.14 1.63
N ASN A 9 -3.56 -8.93 1.94
CA ASN A 9 -4.21 -7.66 1.66
C ASN A 9 -3.53 -6.53 2.45
N ARG A 10 -3.28 -5.40 1.78
CA ARG A 10 -2.51 -4.28 2.35
C ARG A 10 -3.22 -3.69 3.57
N GLY A 11 -2.54 -3.69 4.72
CA GLY A 11 -3.11 -3.20 5.98
C GLY A 11 -3.96 -4.20 6.77
N CYS A 12 -4.07 -5.46 6.34
CA CYS A 12 -4.70 -6.54 7.11
C CYS A 12 -3.67 -7.37 7.89
N GLY A 13 -2.87 -8.21 7.21
CA GLY A 13 -1.81 -9.00 7.83
C GLY A 13 -2.26 -10.08 8.83
N GLN A 14 -3.56 -10.35 8.95
CA GLN A 14 -4.11 -11.30 9.91
C GLN A 14 -4.03 -12.75 9.41
N SER A 15 -3.88 -13.71 10.32
CA SER A 15 -4.03 -15.13 10.00
C SER A 15 -5.50 -15.51 9.89
N PHE A 16 -5.89 -16.15 8.80
CA PHE A 16 -7.26 -16.61 8.55
C PHE A 16 -7.27 -18.07 8.08
N ASP A 17 -8.43 -18.71 8.17
CA ASP A 17 -8.64 -20.06 7.61
C ASP A 17 -9.14 -19.94 6.16
N PRO A 18 -8.38 -20.43 5.16
CA PRO A 18 -8.82 -20.43 3.76
C PRO A 18 -10.17 -21.14 3.54
N GLN A 19 -10.51 -22.12 4.36
CA GLN A 19 -11.78 -22.85 4.24
C GLN A 19 -12.97 -22.11 4.86
N ASN A 20 -12.71 -21.16 5.76
CA ASN A 20 -13.71 -20.34 6.41
C ASN A 20 -13.39 -18.84 6.22
N ASN A 21 -13.24 -18.44 4.96
CA ASN A 21 -12.91 -17.07 4.59
C ASN A 21 -14.17 -16.20 4.64
N ASN A 22 -14.26 -15.36 5.67
CA ASN A 22 -15.36 -14.42 5.86
C ASN A 22 -14.99 -13.03 5.33
N GLU A 23 -15.98 -12.18 5.11
CA GLU A 23 -15.81 -10.80 4.60
C GLU A 23 -15.39 -9.79 5.69
N ASP A 24 -14.61 -10.24 6.67
CA ASP A 24 -14.14 -9.46 7.81
C ASP A 24 -12.72 -8.88 7.61
N CYS A 25 -12.11 -9.10 6.44
CA CYS A 25 -10.81 -8.52 6.09
C CYS A 25 -10.92 -7.01 5.90
N VAL A 26 -10.29 -6.23 6.80
CA VAL A 26 -10.20 -4.77 6.68
C VAL A 26 -8.87 -4.39 6.03
N HIS A 27 -8.91 -3.92 4.78
CA HIS A 27 -7.70 -3.63 4.00
C HIS A 27 -7.80 -2.36 3.15
N HIS A 28 -6.67 -1.95 2.57
CA HIS A 28 -6.56 -0.88 1.59
C HIS A 28 -6.48 -1.47 0.18
N PRO A 29 -7.51 -1.31 -0.68
CA PRO A 29 -7.46 -1.76 -2.08
C PRO A 29 -6.57 -0.86 -2.95
N GLY A 30 -6.23 0.34 -2.46
CA GLY A 30 -5.41 1.31 -3.16
C GLY A 30 -3.91 1.02 -3.10
N VAL A 31 -3.15 1.92 -3.71
CA VAL A 31 -1.69 1.93 -3.68
C VAL A 31 -1.19 2.99 -2.69
N PRO A 32 -0.03 2.78 -2.05
CA PRO A 32 0.57 3.82 -1.23
C PRO A 32 1.03 4.99 -2.12
N PHE A 33 0.85 6.22 -1.64
CA PHE A 33 1.36 7.42 -2.29
C PHE A 33 2.16 8.26 -1.30
N PHE A 34 3.17 8.95 -1.81
CA PHE A 34 4.06 9.81 -1.04
C PHE A 34 4.14 11.18 -1.74
N HIS A 35 3.61 12.24 -1.10
CA HIS A 35 3.57 13.60 -1.65
C HIS A 35 3.68 14.64 -0.54
N ASP A 36 4.50 15.68 -0.70
CA ASP A 36 4.71 16.76 0.30
C ASP A 36 4.93 16.25 1.74
N ALA A 37 5.83 15.26 1.91
CA ALA A 37 6.09 14.56 3.17
C ALA A 37 4.92 13.72 3.75
N TYR A 38 3.72 13.83 3.19
CA TYR A 38 2.58 12.97 3.50
C TYR A 38 2.70 11.61 2.82
N LYS A 39 2.31 10.58 3.58
CA LYS A 39 2.26 9.18 3.20
C LYS A 39 0.82 8.72 3.38
N GLY A 40 0.21 8.19 2.34
CA GLY A 40 -1.21 7.83 2.37
C GLY A 40 -1.55 6.71 1.40
N TRP A 41 -2.83 6.38 1.33
CA TRP A 41 -3.36 5.31 0.48
C TRP A 41 -4.31 5.90 -0.56
N SER A 42 -4.20 5.54 -1.83
CA SER A 42 -5.06 6.11 -2.89
C SER A 42 -6.55 5.74 -2.74
N CYS A 43 -6.87 4.73 -1.92
CA CYS A 43 -8.23 4.29 -1.66
C CYS A 43 -8.96 5.11 -0.57
N CYS A 44 -8.26 5.94 0.20
CA CYS A 44 -8.89 6.75 1.24
C CYS A 44 -8.10 8.02 1.53
N ASN A 45 -8.76 9.06 2.06
CA ASN A 45 -8.09 10.33 2.37
C ASN A 45 -7.22 10.29 3.65
N LYS A 46 -6.93 9.11 4.19
CA LYS A 46 -6.07 8.95 5.37
C LYS A 46 -4.61 9.09 4.95
N LYS A 47 -3.93 10.05 5.58
CA LYS A 47 -2.54 10.38 5.35
C LYS A 47 -1.86 10.69 6.68
N SER A 48 -0.59 10.33 6.80
CA SER A 48 0.27 10.71 7.92
C SER A 48 1.60 11.24 7.41
N VAL A 49 2.26 12.07 8.20
CA VAL A 49 3.64 12.49 7.97
C VAL A 49 4.66 11.49 8.54
N ASP A 50 4.25 10.68 9.51
CA ASP A 50 5.08 9.67 10.15
C ASP A 50 4.97 8.31 9.43
N PHE A 51 6.09 7.61 9.30
CA PHE A 51 6.11 6.32 8.60
C PHE A 51 5.45 5.20 9.41
N THR A 52 5.62 5.20 10.72
CA THR A 52 5.03 4.19 11.61
C THR A 52 3.51 4.36 11.66
N GLU A 53 3.04 5.61 11.78
CA GLU A 53 1.62 5.90 11.74
C GLU A 53 1.01 5.50 10.39
N PHE A 54 1.69 5.77 9.27
CA PHE A 54 1.28 5.34 7.93
C PHE A 54 1.08 3.81 7.83
N LEU A 55 2.03 3.02 8.34
CA LEU A 55 1.92 1.56 8.36
C LEU A 55 0.77 1.06 9.25
N ASN A 56 0.43 1.82 10.30
CA ASN A 56 -0.65 1.52 11.23
C ASN A 56 -2.03 2.03 10.76
N ILE A 57 -2.13 2.72 9.62
CA ILE A 57 -3.42 3.17 9.08
C ILE A 57 -4.28 1.94 8.79
N LYS A 58 -5.35 1.76 9.57
CA LYS A 58 -6.34 0.70 9.35
C LYS A 58 -6.93 0.77 7.95
N GLY A 59 -7.11 -0.41 7.33
CA GLY A 59 -7.80 -0.56 6.06
C GLY A 59 -9.12 0.18 5.98
N CYS A 60 -9.47 0.67 4.79
CA CYS A 60 -10.69 1.43 4.55
C CYS A 60 -11.84 0.58 3.98
N THR A 61 -11.56 -0.64 3.53
CA THR A 61 -12.52 -1.50 2.83
C THR A 61 -12.62 -2.85 3.53
N ARG A 62 -13.84 -3.40 3.57
CA ARG A 62 -14.10 -4.77 4.04
C ARG A 62 -14.24 -5.71 2.84
N GLY A 63 -13.73 -6.93 2.96
CA GLY A 63 -13.80 -7.94 1.93
C GLY A 63 -13.27 -9.27 2.41
N LEU A 64 -13.04 -10.19 1.48
CA LEU A 64 -12.44 -11.49 1.76
C LEU A 64 -10.93 -11.36 2.00
N HIS A 65 -10.37 -12.22 2.83
CA HIS A 65 -8.92 -12.32 2.99
C HIS A 65 -8.29 -12.93 1.75
N SER A 66 -7.06 -12.50 1.42
CA SER A 66 -6.28 -13.05 0.30
C SER A 66 -5.03 -13.76 0.81
N ASN A 67 -4.83 -15.00 0.38
CA ASN A 67 -3.61 -15.77 0.60
C ASN A 67 -2.58 -15.56 -0.53
N GLU A 68 -2.91 -14.78 -1.55
CA GLU A 68 -2.02 -14.51 -2.67
C GLU A 68 -1.06 -13.38 -2.31
N LYS A 69 0.24 -13.69 -2.30
CA LYS A 69 1.28 -12.67 -2.10
C LYS A 69 1.29 -11.75 -3.33
N PRO A 70 1.10 -10.43 -3.17
CA PRO A 70 1.21 -9.49 -4.27
C PRO A 70 2.55 -9.65 -4.98
N PRO A 71 2.60 -9.56 -6.32
CA PRO A 71 3.87 -9.55 -7.03
C PRO A 71 4.75 -8.44 -6.48
N GLU A 72 6.06 -8.70 -6.34
CA GLU A 72 7.01 -7.69 -5.89
C GLU A 72 6.91 -6.46 -6.81
N PRO A 73 6.84 -5.24 -6.24
CA PRO A 73 6.78 -4.04 -7.06
C PRO A 73 8.06 -3.95 -7.90
N GLU A 74 7.92 -3.97 -9.22
CA GLU A 74 9.03 -3.71 -10.13
C GLU A 74 9.63 -2.34 -9.79
N LYS A 75 10.94 -2.31 -9.48
CA LYS A 75 11.67 -1.07 -9.22
C LYS A 75 11.52 -0.16 -10.42
N ARG A 76 10.74 0.92 -10.28
CA ARG A 76 10.69 1.97 -11.30
C ARG A 76 12.08 2.58 -11.40
N LYS A 77 12.63 2.61 -12.62
CA LYS A 77 13.84 3.37 -12.92
C LYS A 77 13.48 4.84 -12.75
N GLU A 78 14.21 5.53 -11.87
CA GLU A 78 14.03 6.95 -11.59
C GLU A 78 14.28 7.72 -12.90
N ASP A 79 13.22 8.31 -13.48
CA ASP A 79 13.34 9.07 -14.72
C ASP A 79 14.00 10.42 -14.41
N SER A 80 15.27 10.53 -14.80
CA SER A 80 16.18 11.66 -14.52
C SER A 80 15.89 12.92 -15.37
N SER A 81 14.62 13.23 -15.68
CA SER A 81 14.28 14.22 -16.72
C SER A 81 14.15 15.68 -16.27
N LEU A 82 14.50 16.06 -15.03
CA LEU A 82 14.42 17.47 -14.57
C LEU A 82 15.75 18.24 -14.46
N THR A 83 16.81 17.87 -15.20
CA THR A 83 18.09 18.62 -15.15
C THR A 83 18.48 19.42 -16.40
N GLU A 84 17.67 19.44 -17.46
CA GLU A 84 18.01 20.16 -18.70
C GLU A 84 17.43 21.60 -18.78
N ASP A 85 16.31 21.92 -18.12
CA ASP A 85 15.64 23.22 -18.32
C ASP A 85 16.29 24.40 -17.55
N ALA A 86 17.16 24.12 -16.57
CA ALA A 86 17.81 25.16 -15.75
C ALA A 86 19.05 25.80 -16.41
N ARG A 87 19.59 25.23 -17.49
CA ARG A 87 20.82 25.75 -18.14
C ARG A 87 20.56 26.72 -19.30
N LEU A 88 19.34 26.78 -19.85
CA LEU A 88 19.06 27.63 -21.01
C LEU A 88 18.70 29.09 -20.65
N ARG A 89 18.44 29.40 -19.37
CA ARG A 89 18.06 30.75 -18.91
C ARG A 89 19.22 31.66 -18.52
N GLN A 90 20.47 31.24 -18.70
CA GLN A 90 21.68 32.03 -18.42
C GLN A 90 22.38 32.54 -19.68
N ARG A 91 21.65 32.72 -20.79
CA ARG A 91 22.20 33.28 -22.03
C ARG A 91 21.52 34.57 -22.43
#